data_AF-A0A6G0W6I2-F1
#
_entry.id   AF-A0A6G0W6I2-F1
#
_cell.length_a   1.000
_cell.length_b   1.000
_cell.length_c   1.000
_cell.angle_alpha   90.00
_cell.angle_beta   90.00
_cell.angle_gamma   90.00
#
_symmetry.space_group_name_H-M   'P 1'
#
loop_
_entity.id
_entity.type
_entity.pdbx_description
1 polymer ?
#
loop_
_entity_poly.entity_id
_entity_poly.type
_entity_poly.pdbx_seq_one_letter_code
_entity_poly.pdbx_strand_id
1 'polypeptide(L)'
;MGLGQDIAGIVFSVGTVLAIALPMNLGVYAAAAFGVNWLSALLYAIPRQSEKFYDLTGSITFIVLAILGVMLHFDTLNWRSLNASVLVLVWACRLGGFLFARIHASGVDRRFKFIRSAPVTFFMAWTMQGLWNFATILPVLLIHASSPSASPSIVYSDILGLGLWILGFSVEVIADSQKWAFRKTNPDRFITSGL
;
A
#
# COMPACT_ATOMS: atom_id res chain seq x y z
N MET A 1 -19.96 9.00 -11.58
CA MET A 1 -20.15 8.92 -10.11
C MET A 1 -20.81 10.20 -9.66
N GLY A 2 -21.80 10.11 -8.77
CA GLY A 2 -22.43 11.31 -8.21
C GLY A 2 -21.64 11.80 -7.00
N LEU A 3 -21.61 13.13 -6.77
CA LEU A 3 -20.91 13.75 -5.64
C LEU A 3 -21.24 13.10 -4.28
N GLY A 4 -22.50 12.71 -4.07
CA GLY A 4 -22.93 12.03 -2.84
C GLY A 4 -22.29 10.65 -2.65
N GLN A 5 -22.04 9.91 -3.73
CA GLN A 5 -21.35 8.61 -3.67
C GLN A 5 -19.87 8.79 -3.30
N ASP A 6 -19.22 9.82 -3.83
CA ASP A 6 -17.81 10.10 -3.53
C ASP A 6 -17.62 10.50 -2.06
N ILE A 7 -18.51 11.36 -1.54
CA ILE A 7 -18.50 11.75 -0.12
C ILE A 7 -18.77 10.54 0.78
N ALA A 8 -19.77 9.71 0.43
CA ALA A 8 -20.05 8.48 1.17
C ALA A 8 -18.83 7.54 1.21
N GLY A 9 -18.11 7.42 0.08
CA GLY A 9 -16.88 6.62 0.00
C GLY A 9 -15.75 7.15 0.89
N ILE A 10 -15.58 8.48 0.96
CA ILE A 10 -14.60 9.12 1.87
C ILE A 10 -14.96 8.85 3.33
N VAL A 11 -16.21 9.09 3.71
CA VAL A 11 -16.71 8.88 5.08
C VAL A 11 -16.58 7.42 5.48
N PHE A 12 -16.94 6.49 4.59
CA PHE A 12 -16.76 5.06 4.81
C PHE A 12 -15.28 4.71 5.03
N SER A 13 -14.39 5.18 4.16
CA SER A 13 -12.96 4.87 4.25
C SER A 13 -12.34 5.35 5.55
N VAL A 14 -12.59 6.61 5.92
CA VAL A 14 -12.08 7.19 7.17
C VAL A 14 -12.75 6.53 8.37
N GLY A 15 -14.07 6.33 8.33
CA GLY A 15 -14.83 5.70 9.40
C GLY A 15 -14.36 4.28 9.71
N THR A 16 -14.14 3.45 8.68
CA THR A 16 -13.61 2.09 8.85
C THR A 16 -12.23 2.08 9.47
N VAL A 17 -11.30 2.93 8.98
CA VAL A 17 -9.96 3.02 9.56
C VAL A 17 -10.01 3.48 11.01
N LEU A 18 -10.80 4.51 11.34
CA LEU A 18 -10.92 5.00 12.71
C LEU A 18 -11.58 3.98 13.65
N ALA A 19 -12.58 3.23 13.18
CA ALA A 19 -13.24 2.18 13.95
C ALA A 19 -12.27 1.06 14.35
N ILE A 20 -11.24 0.79 13.55
CA ILE A 20 -10.18 -0.17 13.87
C ILE A 20 -9.07 0.50 14.68
N ALA A 21 -8.65 1.70 14.26
CA ALA A 21 -7.46 2.34 14.81
C ALA A 21 -7.65 2.86 16.23
N LEU A 22 -8.83 3.38 16.59
CA LEU A 22 -9.05 3.92 17.93
C LEU A 22 -9.05 2.84 19.01
N PRO A 23 -9.80 1.72 18.89
CA PRO A 23 -9.79 0.67 19.91
C PRO A 23 -8.43 -0.03 20.03
N MET A 24 -7.66 -0.10 18.95
CA MET A 24 -6.36 -0.78 18.90
C MET A 24 -5.17 0.16 19.15
N ASN A 25 -5.43 1.43 19.48
CA ASN A 25 -4.42 2.48 19.68
C ASN A 25 -3.46 2.67 18.48
N LEU A 26 -3.98 2.52 17.27
CA LEU A 26 -3.26 2.68 16.00
C LEU A 26 -3.49 4.06 15.35
N GLY A 27 -3.94 5.06 16.12
CA GLY A 27 -4.33 6.38 15.61
C GLY A 27 -3.23 7.10 14.82
N VAL A 28 -1.97 6.97 15.26
CA VAL A 28 -0.82 7.56 14.56
C VAL A 28 -0.63 6.94 13.18
N TYR A 29 -0.80 5.62 13.05
CA TYR A 29 -0.70 4.93 11.76
C TYR A 29 -1.84 5.31 10.82
N ALA A 30 -3.08 5.43 11.34
CA ALA A 30 -4.20 5.92 10.56
C ALA A 30 -3.97 7.34 10.03
N ALA A 31 -3.48 8.24 10.90
CA ALA A 31 -3.14 9.60 10.53
C ALA A 31 -2.02 9.65 9.48
N ALA A 32 -0.99 8.81 9.61
CA ALA A 32 0.08 8.72 8.61
C ALA A 32 -0.42 8.16 7.27
N ALA A 33 -1.27 7.12 7.30
CA ALA A 33 -1.83 6.49 6.10
C ALA A 33 -2.64 7.48 5.25
N PHE A 34 -3.56 8.22 5.88
CA PHE A 34 -4.31 9.26 5.18
C PHE A 34 -3.47 10.50 4.90
N GLY A 35 -2.62 10.93 5.85
CA GLY A 35 -1.81 12.12 5.73
C GLY A 35 -0.91 12.11 4.50
N VAL A 36 -0.16 11.02 4.27
CA VAL A 36 0.70 10.89 3.08
C VAL A 36 -0.13 10.95 1.79
N ASN A 37 -1.26 10.25 1.74
CA ASN A 37 -2.13 10.23 0.57
C ASN A 37 -2.82 11.57 0.30
N TRP A 38 -3.36 12.21 1.33
CA TRP A 38 -4.03 13.51 1.24
C TRP A 38 -3.06 14.63 0.91
N LEU A 39 -1.85 14.64 1.47
CA LEU A 39 -0.81 15.60 1.10
C LEU A 39 -0.45 15.46 -0.39
N SER A 40 -0.24 14.23 -0.88
CA SER A 40 -0.01 13.98 -2.30
C SER A 40 -1.20 14.42 -3.17
N ALA A 41 -2.43 14.13 -2.73
CA ALA A 41 -3.64 14.51 -3.44
C ALA A 41 -3.78 16.04 -3.56
N LEU A 42 -3.65 16.76 -2.44
CA LEU A 42 -3.90 18.20 -2.34
C LEU A 42 -2.75 19.04 -2.91
N LEU A 43 -1.49 18.64 -2.69
CA LEU A 43 -0.33 19.43 -3.11
C LEU A 43 0.10 19.15 -4.56
N TYR A 44 -0.13 17.93 -5.05
CA TYR A 44 0.32 17.52 -6.38
C TYR A 44 -0.84 17.14 -7.29
N ALA A 45 -1.65 16.15 -6.90
CA ALA A 45 -2.52 15.45 -7.85
C ALA A 45 -3.68 16.32 -8.36
N ILE A 46 -4.41 16.97 -7.45
CA ILE A 46 -5.57 17.80 -7.77
C ILE A 46 -5.13 19.08 -8.52
N PRO A 47 -4.12 19.85 -8.07
CA PRO A 47 -3.69 21.06 -8.79
C PRO A 47 -3.15 20.79 -10.19
N ARG A 48 -2.43 19.67 -10.37
CA ARG A 48 -1.81 19.31 -11.66
C ARG A 48 -2.64 18.33 -12.50
N GLN A 49 -3.80 17.93 -12.00
CA GLN A 49 -4.65 16.88 -12.60
C GLN A 49 -3.82 15.66 -13.05
N SER A 50 -2.90 15.22 -12.20
CA SER A 50 -1.93 14.18 -12.54
C SER A 50 -1.93 13.04 -11.52
N GLU A 51 -1.97 11.82 -12.04
CA GLU A 51 -1.93 10.53 -11.35
C GLU A 51 -0.53 9.93 -11.31
N LYS A 52 0.48 10.59 -11.89
CA LYS A 52 1.80 10.00 -12.15
C LYS A 52 2.46 9.42 -10.89
N PHE A 53 2.18 9.99 -9.73
CA PHE A 53 2.71 9.55 -8.44
C PHE A 53 1.71 8.74 -7.61
N TYR A 54 0.53 8.40 -8.11
CA TYR A 54 -0.47 7.67 -7.34
C TYR A 54 0.05 6.33 -6.81
N ASP A 55 0.60 5.47 -7.69
CA ASP A 55 1.16 4.18 -7.29
C ASP A 55 2.42 4.33 -6.41
N LEU A 56 3.22 5.39 -6.65
CA LEU A 56 4.42 5.69 -5.86
C LEU A 56 4.06 6.12 -4.44
N THR A 57 3.08 7.02 -4.28
CA THR A 57 2.61 7.47 -2.97
C THR A 57 2.06 6.31 -2.17
N GLY A 58 1.29 5.40 -2.78
CA GLY A 58 0.86 4.17 -2.11
C GLY A 58 2.04 3.34 -1.58
N SER A 59 3.10 3.20 -2.36
CA SER A 59 4.30 2.46 -1.93
C SER A 59 5.07 3.19 -0.81
N ILE A 60 5.19 4.52 -0.90
CA ILE A 60 5.78 5.36 0.15
C ILE A 60 4.98 5.23 1.44
N THR A 61 3.65 5.22 1.38
CA THR A 61 2.80 5.06 2.56
C THR A 61 3.07 3.73 3.25
N PHE A 62 3.25 2.62 2.52
CA PHE A 62 3.66 1.34 3.13
C PHE A 62 5.02 1.43 3.84
N ILE A 63 6.00 2.08 3.20
CA ILE A 63 7.34 2.29 3.77
C ILE A 63 7.25 3.12 5.05
N VAL A 64 6.51 4.24 5.02
CA VAL A 64 6.31 5.12 6.18
C VAL A 64 5.66 4.36 7.33
N LEU A 65 4.60 3.59 7.07
CA LEU A 65 3.91 2.83 8.13
C LEU A 65 4.81 1.72 8.72
N ALA A 66 5.58 1.02 7.89
CA ALA A 66 6.52 -0.01 8.35
C ALA A 66 7.65 0.57 9.22
N ILE A 67 8.19 1.74 8.84
CA ILE A 67 9.22 2.46 9.60
C ILE A 67 8.62 3.01 10.91
N LEU A 68 7.44 3.65 10.85
CA LEU A 68 6.76 4.13 12.05
C LEU A 68 6.51 3.00 13.06
N GLY A 69 6.17 1.80 12.59
CA GLY A 69 6.02 0.63 13.46
C GLY A 69 7.28 0.34 14.27
N VAL A 70 8.43 0.31 13.60
CA VAL A 70 9.73 0.10 14.24
C VAL A 70 10.10 1.27 15.18
N MET A 71 9.86 2.51 14.76
CA MET A 71 10.24 3.70 15.54
C MET A 71 9.42 3.85 16.82
N LEU A 72 8.10 3.62 16.74
CA LEU A 72 7.20 3.77 17.90
C LEU A 72 7.33 2.63 18.91
N HIS A 73 7.85 1.48 18.49
CA HIS A 73 8.01 0.29 19.32
C HIS A 73 9.48 -0.12 19.49
N PHE A 74 10.41 0.82 19.38
CA PHE A 74 11.85 0.55 19.42
C PHE A 74 12.28 -0.17 20.71
N ASP A 75 11.77 0.24 21.86
CA ASP A 75 12.10 -0.34 23.18
C ASP A 75 11.52 -1.75 23.38
N THR A 76 10.46 -2.08 22.65
CA THR A 76 9.79 -3.38 22.69
C THR A 76 10.00 -4.18 21.40
N LEU A 77 11.01 -3.81 20.61
CA LEU A 77 11.25 -4.37 19.30
C LEU A 77 11.71 -5.83 19.45
N ASN A 78 11.02 -6.74 18.76
CA ASN A 78 11.43 -8.13 18.67
C ASN A 78 11.73 -8.52 17.23
N TRP A 79 12.37 -9.68 17.05
CA TRP A 79 12.79 -10.13 15.73
C TRP A 79 11.61 -10.39 14.78
N ARG A 80 10.43 -10.78 15.29
CA ARG A 80 9.23 -11.03 14.47
C ARG A 80 8.68 -9.73 13.89
N SER A 81 8.52 -8.70 14.72
CA SER A 81 8.01 -7.39 14.30
C SER A 81 8.98 -6.70 13.35
N LEU A 82 10.29 -6.81 13.62
CA LEU A 82 11.33 -6.33 12.72
C LEU A 82 11.31 -7.07 11.37
N ASN A 83 11.23 -8.41 11.39
CA ASN A 83 11.18 -9.22 10.18
C ASN A 83 9.96 -8.84 9.33
N ALA A 84 8.77 -8.74 9.92
CA ALA A 84 7.55 -8.35 9.22
C ALA A 84 7.68 -6.96 8.56
N SER A 85 8.25 -5.97 9.26
CA SER A 85 8.53 -4.65 8.67
C SER A 85 9.53 -4.73 7.51
N VAL A 86 10.60 -5.51 7.63
CA VAL A 86 11.59 -5.69 6.55
C VAL A 86 10.95 -6.33 5.32
N LEU A 87 10.11 -7.34 5.49
CA LEU A 87 9.38 -7.98 4.39
C LEU A 87 8.46 -6.97 3.66
N VAL A 88 7.77 -6.10 4.40
CA VAL A 88 6.97 -5.01 3.81
C VAL A 88 7.86 -4.03 3.05
N LEU A 89 9.01 -3.63 3.60
CA LEU A 89 9.94 -2.71 2.93
C LEU A 89 10.47 -3.31 1.62
N VAL A 90 10.90 -4.57 1.63
CA VAL A 90 11.37 -5.27 0.42
C VAL A 90 10.28 -5.30 -0.64
N TRP A 91 9.06 -5.69 -0.26
CA TRP A 91 7.93 -5.74 -1.16
C TRP A 91 7.56 -4.35 -1.71
N ALA A 92 7.40 -3.35 -0.84
CA ALA A 92 6.99 -2.00 -1.23
C ALA A 92 8.02 -1.31 -2.13
N CYS A 93 9.32 -1.48 -1.86
CA CYS A 93 10.39 -0.96 -2.70
C CYS A 93 10.37 -1.60 -4.09
N ARG A 94 10.23 -2.93 -4.16
CA ARG A 94 10.19 -3.67 -5.43
C ARG A 94 8.95 -3.31 -6.25
N LEU A 95 7.76 -3.43 -5.65
CA LEU A 95 6.50 -3.19 -6.33
C LEU A 95 6.37 -1.72 -6.72
N GLY A 96 6.67 -0.79 -5.81
CA GLY A 96 6.66 0.64 -6.07
C GLY A 96 7.61 1.06 -7.19
N GLY A 97 8.83 0.51 -7.19
CA GLY A 97 9.79 0.74 -8.27
C GLY A 97 9.27 0.24 -9.63
N PHE A 98 8.70 -0.97 -9.66
CA PHE A 98 8.12 -1.54 -10.88
C PHE A 98 6.93 -0.72 -11.41
N LEU A 99 5.99 -0.34 -10.54
CA LEU A 99 4.81 0.44 -10.91
C LEU A 99 5.18 1.85 -11.39
N PHE A 100 6.14 2.50 -10.72
CA PHE A 100 6.63 3.81 -11.13
C PHE A 100 7.34 3.77 -12.49
N ALA A 101 8.22 2.78 -12.71
CA ALA A 101 8.86 2.56 -13.99
C ALA A 101 7.83 2.31 -15.11
N ARG A 102 6.76 1.57 -14.81
CA ARG A 102 5.64 1.33 -15.74
C ARG A 102 4.96 2.61 -16.16
N ILE A 103 4.51 3.43 -15.21
CA ILE A 103 3.80 4.68 -15.50
C ILE A 103 4.67 5.62 -16.33
N HIS A 104 5.98 5.68 -16.04
CA HIS A 104 6.90 6.50 -16.82
C HIS A 104 7.04 6.04 -18.27
N ALA A 105 6.96 4.72 -18.52
CA ALA A 105 7.03 4.15 -19.85
C ALA A 105 5.71 4.24 -20.63
N SER A 106 4.55 4.04 -19.97
CA SER A 106 3.23 4.05 -20.61
C SER A 106 2.55 5.44 -20.66
N GLY A 107 3.09 6.42 -19.94
CA GLY A 107 2.65 7.81 -19.93
C GLY A 107 1.43 8.08 -19.04
N VAL A 108 0.25 7.57 -19.45
CA VAL A 108 -1.03 7.93 -18.83
C VAL A 108 -1.83 6.68 -18.49
N ASP A 109 -2.32 6.60 -17.25
CA ASP A 109 -3.21 5.52 -16.84
C ASP A 109 -4.66 5.82 -17.24
N ARG A 110 -5.23 4.97 -18.11
CA ARG A 110 -6.60 5.10 -18.60
C ARG A 110 -7.64 5.14 -17.46
N ARG A 111 -7.38 4.50 -16.32
CA ARG A 111 -8.26 4.50 -15.14
C ARG A 111 -8.54 5.91 -14.63
N PHE A 112 -7.54 6.78 -14.71
CA PHE A 112 -7.62 8.12 -14.12
C PHE A 112 -8.14 9.18 -15.09
N LYS A 113 -8.40 8.84 -16.36
CA LYS A 113 -8.69 9.83 -17.41
C LYS A 113 -9.92 10.69 -17.11
N PHE A 114 -10.97 10.09 -16.54
CA PHE A 114 -12.23 10.79 -16.25
C PHE A 114 -12.33 11.34 -14.82
N ILE A 115 -11.56 10.77 -13.88
CA ILE A 115 -11.62 11.18 -12.47
C ILE A 115 -10.69 12.35 -12.15
N ARG A 116 -9.62 12.57 -12.92
CA ARG A 116 -8.65 13.66 -12.69
C ARG A 116 -9.25 15.07 -12.78
N SER A 117 -10.30 15.25 -13.59
CA SER A 117 -11.00 16.53 -13.74
C SER A 117 -12.04 16.79 -12.65
N ALA A 118 -12.39 15.78 -11.86
CA ALA A 118 -13.38 15.87 -10.79
C ALA A 118 -12.66 15.82 -9.43
N PRO A 119 -12.41 16.97 -8.76
CA PRO A 119 -11.52 17.04 -7.60
C PRO A 119 -11.99 16.16 -6.43
N VAL A 120 -13.31 16.07 -6.19
CA VAL A 120 -13.86 15.25 -5.10
C VAL A 120 -13.74 13.76 -5.41
N THR A 121 -14.10 13.34 -6.63
CA THR A 121 -13.93 11.95 -7.08
C THR A 121 -12.46 11.54 -7.07
N PHE A 122 -11.56 12.45 -7.46
CA PHE A 122 -10.14 12.18 -7.41
C PHE A 122 -9.65 12.03 -5.97
N PHE A 123 -10.03 12.96 -5.07
CA PHE A 123 -9.71 12.88 -3.65
C PHE A 123 -10.24 11.61 -2.97
N MET A 124 -11.43 11.15 -3.37
CA MET A 124 -11.98 9.87 -2.93
C MET A 124 -11.06 8.71 -3.29
N ALA A 125 -10.49 8.66 -4.51
CA ALA A 125 -9.53 7.63 -4.89
C ALA A 125 -8.30 7.61 -3.97
N TRP A 126 -7.71 8.79 -3.68
CA TRP A 126 -6.59 8.92 -2.74
C TRP A 126 -6.97 8.51 -1.30
N THR A 127 -8.20 8.78 -0.89
CA THR A 127 -8.69 8.34 0.43
C THR A 127 -8.85 6.83 0.48
N MET A 128 -9.41 6.22 -0.58
CA MET A 128 -9.51 4.77 -0.71
C MET A 128 -8.14 4.10 -0.72
N GLN A 129 -7.13 4.74 -1.31
CA GLN A 129 -5.73 4.29 -1.22
C GLN A 129 -5.23 4.30 0.22
N GLY A 130 -5.49 5.36 1.00
CA GLY A 130 -5.16 5.41 2.42
C GLY A 130 -5.79 4.26 3.22
N LEU A 131 -7.08 3.97 3.00
CA LEU A 131 -7.75 2.81 3.59
C LEU A 131 -7.06 1.50 3.18
N TRP A 132 -6.81 1.31 1.88
CA TRP A 132 -6.18 0.11 1.36
C TRP A 132 -4.80 -0.14 1.98
N ASN A 133 -3.98 0.91 2.07
CA ASN A 133 -2.67 0.87 2.71
C ASN A 133 -2.76 0.46 4.17
N PHE A 134 -3.65 1.09 4.95
CA PHE A 134 -3.84 0.78 6.36
C PHE A 134 -4.32 -0.67 6.55
N ALA A 135 -5.35 -1.08 5.80
CA ALA A 135 -5.93 -2.42 5.92
C ALA A 135 -4.92 -3.52 5.57
N THR A 136 -4.10 -3.31 4.53
CA THR A 136 -3.13 -4.32 4.06
C THR A 136 -1.97 -4.50 5.04
N ILE A 137 -1.46 -3.40 5.63
CA ILE A 137 -0.35 -3.46 6.58
C ILE A 137 -0.79 -3.73 8.03
N LEU A 138 -2.09 -3.73 8.31
CA LEU A 138 -2.65 -3.92 9.64
C LEU A 138 -2.05 -5.10 10.43
N PRO A 139 -1.85 -6.30 9.86
CA PRO A 139 -1.24 -7.40 10.61
C PRO A 139 0.17 -7.07 11.14
N VAL A 140 0.96 -6.33 10.36
CA VAL A 140 2.31 -5.91 10.79
C VAL A 140 2.23 -4.88 11.90
N LEU A 141 1.30 -3.91 11.79
CA LEU A 141 1.07 -2.92 12.85
C LEU A 141 0.62 -3.58 14.16
N LEU A 142 -0.24 -4.60 14.07
CA LEU A 142 -0.71 -5.34 15.24
C LEU A 142 0.41 -6.17 15.88
N ILE A 143 1.33 -6.74 15.10
CA ILE A 143 2.51 -7.42 15.65
C ILE A 143 3.33 -6.41 16.47
N HIS A 144 3.57 -5.20 15.98
CA HIS A 144 4.27 -4.16 16.74
C HIS A 144 3.51 -3.78 18.02
N ALA A 145 2.19 -3.55 17.93
CA ALA A 145 1.36 -3.13 19.05
C ALA A 145 1.18 -4.20 20.14
N SER A 146 1.28 -5.48 19.80
CA SER A 146 1.06 -6.63 20.71
C SER A 146 2.34 -7.37 21.09
N SER A 147 3.50 -6.90 20.65
CA SER A 147 4.77 -7.59 20.85
C SER A 147 5.16 -7.66 22.33
N PRO A 148 5.36 -8.88 22.89
CA PRO A 148 5.94 -9.01 24.22
C PRO A 148 7.39 -8.50 24.22
N SER A 149 7.82 -7.92 25.33
CA SER A 149 9.19 -7.40 25.50
C SER A 149 10.27 -8.50 25.37
N ALA A 150 9.91 -9.76 25.64
CA ALA A 150 10.80 -10.89 25.45
C ALA A 150 10.77 -11.39 24.00
N SER A 151 11.96 -11.56 23.40
CA SER A 151 12.08 -12.14 22.07
C SER A 151 11.61 -13.61 22.07
N PRO A 152 10.55 -13.96 21.34
CA PRO A 152 10.05 -15.34 21.32
C PRO A 152 11.02 -16.26 20.57
N SER A 153 11.05 -17.54 20.93
CA SER A 153 11.75 -18.55 20.12
C SER A 153 11.07 -18.72 18.76
N ILE A 154 11.84 -19.18 17.77
CA ILE A 154 11.31 -19.52 16.45
C ILE A 154 10.39 -20.73 16.58
N VAL A 155 9.20 -20.64 16.02
CA VAL A 155 8.22 -21.73 15.97
C VAL A 155 7.81 -22.05 14.53
N TYR A 156 7.14 -23.19 14.31
CA TYR A 156 6.75 -23.64 12.98
C TYR A 156 5.92 -22.62 12.19
N SER A 157 5.07 -21.83 12.85
CA SER A 157 4.29 -20.78 12.18
C SER A 157 5.17 -19.69 11.56
N ASP A 158 6.33 -19.40 12.15
CA ASP A 158 7.26 -18.41 11.61
C ASP A 158 7.87 -18.90 10.29
N ILE A 159 8.26 -20.18 10.26
CA ILE A 159 8.83 -20.83 9.08
C ILE A 159 7.79 -20.91 7.95
N LEU A 160 6.55 -21.30 8.29
CA LEU A 160 5.44 -21.36 7.33
C LEU A 160 5.08 -19.97 6.81
N GLY A 161 4.99 -18.96 7.69
CA GLY A 161 4.70 -17.58 7.31
C GLY A 161 5.75 -17.01 6.36
N LEU A 162 7.03 -17.23 6.67
CA LEU A 162 8.13 -16.81 5.79
C LEU A 162 8.12 -17.58 4.46
N GLY A 163 7.84 -18.88 4.48
CA GLY A 163 7.73 -19.69 3.27
C GLY A 163 6.59 -19.24 2.35
N LEU A 164 5.43 -18.94 2.93
CA LEU A 164 4.28 -18.39 2.19
C LEU A 164 4.59 -17.01 1.61
N TRP A 165 5.28 -16.16 2.37
CA TRP A 165 5.70 -14.85 1.88
C TRP A 165 6.68 -14.97 0.71
N ILE A 166 7.69 -15.84 0.81
CA ILE A 166 8.67 -16.06 -0.27
C ILE A 166 7.97 -16.58 -1.53
N LEU A 167 7.04 -17.54 -1.37
CA LEU A 167 6.28 -18.08 -2.48
C LEU A 167 5.42 -17.01 -3.15
N GLY A 168 4.65 -16.24 -2.38
CA GLY A 168 3.83 -15.16 -2.90
C GLY A 168 4.65 -14.08 -3.60
N PHE A 169 5.75 -13.64 -2.98
CA PHE A 169 6.67 -12.68 -3.57
C PHE A 169 7.28 -13.19 -4.88
N SER A 170 7.67 -14.47 -4.93
CA SER A 170 8.24 -15.08 -6.14
C SER A 170 7.21 -15.15 -7.28
N VAL A 171 5.98 -15.57 -6.97
CA VAL A 171 4.87 -15.60 -7.94
C VAL A 171 4.61 -14.20 -8.49
N GLU A 172 4.53 -13.18 -7.63
CA GLU A 172 4.33 -11.78 -8.05
C GLU A 172 5.45 -11.32 -8.98
N VAL A 173 6.71 -11.54 -8.61
CA VAL A 173 7.89 -11.14 -9.39
C VAL A 173 7.88 -11.80 -10.77
N ILE A 174 7.60 -13.10 -10.83
CA ILE A 174 7.59 -13.85 -12.10
C ILE A 174 6.43 -13.39 -12.98
N ALA A 175 5.22 -13.27 -12.42
CA ALA A 175 4.03 -12.87 -13.15
C ALA A 175 4.17 -11.46 -13.74
N ASP A 176 4.69 -10.51 -12.97
CA ASP A 176 4.95 -9.16 -13.46
C ASP A 176 6.00 -9.13 -14.58
N SER A 177 7.06 -9.93 -14.46
CA SER A 177 8.10 -10.01 -15.48
C SER A 177 7.56 -10.59 -16.79
N GLN A 178 6.77 -11.66 -16.70
CA GLN A 178 6.10 -12.28 -17.85
C GLN A 178 5.12 -11.29 -18.50
N LYS A 179 4.30 -10.62 -17.69
CA LYS A 179 3.32 -9.62 -18.16
C LYS A 179 3.99 -8.42 -18.81
N TRP A 180 5.10 -7.95 -18.26
CA TRP A 180 5.90 -6.86 -18.81
C TRP A 180 6.50 -7.23 -20.17
N ALA A 181 7.11 -8.41 -20.28
CA ALA A 181 7.68 -8.90 -21.54
C ALA A 181 6.60 -9.10 -22.61
N PHE A 182 5.45 -9.68 -22.25
CA PHE A 182 4.33 -9.90 -23.16
C PHE A 182 3.78 -8.57 -23.71
N ARG A 183 3.58 -7.55 -22.85
CA ARG A 183 3.03 -6.26 -23.29
C ARG A 183 3.93 -5.49 -24.24
N LYS A 184 5.25 -5.73 -24.24
CA LYS A 184 6.17 -5.11 -25.22
C LYS A 184 5.88 -5.56 -26.65
N THR A 185 5.49 -6.83 -26.83
CA THR A 185 5.20 -7.40 -28.16
C THR A 185 3.70 -7.40 -28.47
N ASN A 186 2.84 -7.32 -27.44
CA ASN A 186 1.39 -7.42 -27.56
C ASN A 186 0.69 -6.33 -26.71
N PRO A 187 0.68 -5.06 -27.14
CA PRO A 187 0.22 -3.94 -26.31
C PRO A 187 -1.28 -4.00 -25.97
N ASP A 188 -2.11 -4.51 -26.88
CA ASP A 188 -3.57 -4.52 -26.77
C ASP A 188 -4.17 -5.88 -26.41
N ARG A 189 -3.34 -6.93 -26.25
CA ARG A 189 -3.84 -8.28 -25.91
C ARG A 189 -3.76 -8.55 -24.42
N PHE A 190 -4.67 -9.38 -23.95
CA PHE A 190 -4.58 -9.96 -22.63
C PHE A 190 -3.60 -11.14 -22.64
N ILE A 191 -2.77 -11.26 -21.60
CA ILE A 191 -1.87 -12.40 -21.44
C ILE A 191 -2.69 -13.61 -21.01
N THR A 192 -2.64 -14.70 -21.78
CA THR A 192 -3.40 -15.94 -21.52
C THR A 192 -2.51 -17.15 -21.24
N SER A 193 -1.19 -16.94 -21.23
CA SER A 193 -0.18 -17.96 -20.94
C SER A 193 0.87 -17.38 -20.01
N GLY A 194 1.45 -18.21 -19.15
CA GLY A 194 2.32 -17.76 -18.07
C GLY A 194 2.19 -18.69 -16.88
N LEU A 195 2.75 -18.25 -15.73
CA LEU A 195 2.56 -18.90 -14.45
C LEU A 195 1.10 -18.75 -13.95
#